data_AF-A0A3G8H5V8-F1
#
_entry.id   AF-A0A3G8H5V8-F1
#
_cell.length_a   1.000
_cell.length_b   1.000
_cell.length_c   1.000
_cell.angle_alpha   90.00
_cell.angle_beta   90.00
_cell.angle_gamma   90.00
#
_symmetry.space_group_name_H-M   'P 1'
#
loop_
_entity.id
_entity.type
_entity.pdbx_description
1 polymer ?
#
loop_
_entity_poly.entity_id
_entity_poly.type
_entity_poly.pdbx_seq_one_letter_code
_entity_poly.pdbx_strand_id
1 'polypeptide(L)' 'MIEADMANEAVKLAPAAPVTVMTFMGYSVQDWASWLTAFYVLLLIGNFIWKAVRPWLRRGPDAEAPDA' A
#
# COMPACT_ATOMS: atom_id res chain seq x y z
N MET A 1 -21.28 39.67 -0.73
CA MET A 1 -21.67 38.27 -0.99
C MET A 1 -21.01 37.71 -2.26
N ILE A 2 -20.81 38.51 -3.31
CA ILE A 2 -20.15 38.10 -4.58
C ILE A 2 -18.65 37.78 -4.43
N GLU A 3 -17.95 38.49 -3.55
CA GLU A 3 -16.50 38.35 -3.36
C GLU A 3 -16.09 37.00 -2.73
N ALA A 4 -16.95 36.46 -1.86
CA ALA A 4 -16.74 35.18 -1.20
C ALA A 4 -16.91 33.99 -2.17
N ASP A 5 -17.83 34.09 -3.13
CA ASP A 5 -18.02 33.05 -4.15
C ASP A 5 -16.87 33.05 -5.18
N MET A 6 -16.38 34.22 -5.58
CA MET A 6 -15.20 34.31 -6.45
C MET A 6 -13.93 33.74 -5.82
N ALA A 7 -13.73 33.95 -4.51
CA ALA A 7 -12.61 33.35 -3.78
C ALA A 7 -12.71 31.81 -3.75
N ASN A 8 -13.93 31.27 -3.64
CA ASN A 8 -14.16 29.83 -3.58
C ASN A 8 -13.95 29.13 -4.94
N GLU A 9 -14.28 29.80 -6.04
CA GLU A 9 -13.99 29.31 -7.41
C GLU A 9 -12.48 29.38 -7.73
N ALA A 10 -11.78 30.40 -7.25
CA ALA A 10 -10.33 30.51 -7.39
C ALA A 10 -9.57 29.38 -6.65
N VAL A 11 -10.09 28.90 -5.52
CA VAL A 11 -9.52 27.75 -4.78
C VAL A 11 -9.64 26.44 -5.56
N LYS A 12 -10.68 26.29 -6.39
CA LYS A 12 -10.88 25.09 -7.23
C LYS A 12 -9.99 25.07 -8.47
N LEU A 13 -9.57 26.25 -8.95
CA LEU A 13 -8.69 26.43 -10.09
C LEU A 13 -7.20 26.52 -9.71
N ALA A 14 -6.91 26.60 -8.42
CA ALA A 14 -5.54 26.48 -7.95
C ALA A 14 -5.02 25.09 -8.35
N PRO A 15 -3.85 25.00 -9.02
CA PRO A 15 -3.22 23.70 -9.24
C PRO A 15 -3.14 23.04 -7.87
N ALA A 16 -3.55 21.76 -7.76
CA ALA A 16 -3.41 20.99 -6.55
C ALA A 16 -2.02 21.26 -6.02
N ALA A 17 -1.94 22.03 -4.92
CA ALA A 17 -0.69 22.60 -4.47
C ALA A 17 0.30 21.43 -4.43
N PRO A 18 1.44 21.52 -5.14
CA PRO A 18 2.36 20.38 -5.22
C PRO A 18 2.59 19.96 -3.79
N VAL A 19 2.18 18.72 -3.46
CA VAL A 19 2.12 18.20 -2.09
C VAL A 19 3.41 18.64 -1.46
N THR A 20 3.30 19.65 -0.60
CA THR A 20 4.44 20.38 -0.05
C THR A 20 5.41 19.32 0.40
N VAL A 21 6.67 19.50 0.02
CA VAL A 21 7.83 18.64 0.29
C VAL A 21 7.92 18.43 1.80
N MET A 22 7.01 17.62 2.34
CA MET A 22 6.76 17.52 3.76
C MET A 22 7.84 16.56 4.20
N THR A 23 8.79 17.09 4.94
CA THR A 23 9.84 16.27 5.51
C THR A 23 9.36 15.74 6.84
N PHE A 24 9.32 14.42 6.98
CA PHE A 24 9.13 13.75 8.26
C PHE A 24 10.45 13.14 8.70
N MET A 25 10.93 13.53 9.89
CA MET A 25 12.20 13.07 10.45
C MET A 25 13.41 13.35 9.52
N GLY A 26 13.37 14.45 8.79
CA GLY A 26 14.42 14.85 7.84
C GLY A 26 14.37 14.17 6.46
N TYR A 27 13.44 13.24 6.24
CA TYR A 27 13.22 12.57 4.95
C TYR A 27 11.91 13.01 4.32
N SER A 28 11.82 12.99 2.99
CA SER A 28 10.56 13.29 2.32
C SER A 28 9.48 12.30 2.75
N VAL A 29 8.26 12.78 3.02
CA VAL A 29 7.08 11.92 3.23
C VAL A 29 6.86 11.01 2.02
N GLN A 30 7.26 11.44 0.83
CA GLN A 30 7.26 10.58 -0.36
C GLN A 30 8.19 9.37 -0.22
N ASP A 31 9.37 9.54 0.39
CA ASP A 31 10.30 8.44 0.64
C ASP A 31 9.69 7.47 1.65
N TRP A 32 9.10 7.99 2.72
CA TRP A 32 8.36 7.18 3.71
C TRP A 32 7.22 6.39 3.09
N ALA A 33 6.39 7.04 2.27
CA ALA A 33 5.29 6.39 1.57
C ALA A 33 5.81 5.27 0.66
N SER A 34 6.88 5.54 -0.10
CA SER A 34 7.51 4.56 -0.99
C SER A 34 8.02 3.34 -0.23
N TRP A 35 8.70 3.54 0.90
CA TRP A 35 9.18 2.46 1.78
C TRP A 35 8.03 1.63 2.36
N LEU A 36 6.99 2.29 2.86
CA LEU A 36 5.80 1.62 3.41
C LEU A 36 5.07 0.82 2.33
N THR A 37 4.91 1.37 1.13
CA THR A 37 4.30 0.66 0.00
C THR A 37 5.14 -0.56 -0.40
N ALA A 38 6.46 -0.41 -0.52
CA ALA A 38 7.35 -1.53 -0.83
C ALA A 38 7.25 -2.65 0.23
N PHE A 39 7.28 -2.29 1.51
CA PHE A 39 7.13 -3.24 2.60
C PHE A 39 5.76 -3.94 2.59
N TYR A 40 4.69 -3.18 2.34
CA TYR A 40 3.35 -3.71 2.22
C TYR A 40 3.22 -4.73 1.07
N VAL A 41 3.82 -4.44 -0.08
CA VAL A 41 3.83 -5.37 -1.22
C VAL A 41 4.58 -6.66 -0.89
N LEU A 42 5.71 -6.58 -0.19
CA LEU A 42 6.44 -7.77 0.26
C LEU A 42 5.61 -8.64 1.22
N LEU A 43 4.90 -8.01 2.16
CA LEU A 43 3.97 -8.73 3.05
C LEU A 43 2.83 -9.37 2.27
N LEU A 44 2.29 -8.68 1.25
CA LEU A 44 1.23 -9.21 0.41
C LEU A 44 1.71 -10.45 -0.37
N ILE A 45 2.92 -10.40 -0.93
CA ILE A 45 3.57 -11.53 -1.60
C ILE A 45 3.76 -12.68 -0.60
N GLY A 46 4.29 -12.41 0.59
CA GLY A 46 4.47 -13.41 1.65
C GLY A 46 3.15 -14.07 2.05
N ASN A 47 2.07 -13.29 2.21
CA ASN A 47 0.74 -13.81 2.51
C ASN A 47 0.16 -14.63 1.35
N PHE A 48 0.42 -14.23 0.11
CA PHE A 48 0.00 -14.99 -1.07
C PHE A 48 0.71 -16.34 -1.15
N ILE A 49 2.03 -16.35 -0.99
CA ILE A 49 2.84 -17.57 -0.93
C ILE A 49 2.39 -18.44 0.24
N TRP A 50 2.18 -17.87 1.42
CA TRP A 50 1.69 -18.60 2.59
C TRP A 50 0.33 -19.25 2.31
N LYS A 51 -0.62 -18.54 1.71
CA LYS A 51 -1.91 -19.10 1.31
C LYS A 51 -1.79 -20.20 0.24
N ALA A 52 -0.84 -20.07 -0.68
CA ALA A 52 -0.60 -21.05 -1.74
C ALA A 52 0.06 -22.32 -1.20
N VAL A 53 0.98 -22.20 -0.24
CA VAL A 53 1.78 -23.31 0.31
C VAL A 53 1.08 -23.97 1.51
N ARG A 54 0.28 -23.24 2.30
CA ARG A 54 -0.47 -23.77 3.45
C ARG A 54 -1.32 -25.03 3.16
N PRO A 55 -1.99 -25.17 2.01
CA PRO A 55 -2.73 -26.40 1.67
C PRO A 55 -1.81 -27.62 1.46
N TRP A 56 -0.61 -27.39 0.91
CA TRP A 56 0.39 -28.43 0.67
C TRP A 56 1.09 -28.84 1.96
N LEU A 57 1.41 -27.88 2.83
CA LEU A 57 1.96 -28.17 4.16
C LEU A 57 0.96 -28.91 5.08
N ARG A 58 -0.35 -28.74 4.85
CA ARG A 58 -1.42 -29.45 5.57
C ARG A 58 -1.72 -30.84 5.02
N ARG A 59 -1.35 -31.10 3.76
CA ARG A 59 -1.26 -32.45 3.20
C ARG A 59 0.12 -33.02 3.53
N GLY A 60 0.34 -33.27 4.82
CA GLY A 60 1.54 -33.98 5.26
C GLY A 60 1.71 -35.31 4.50
N PRO A 61 2.94 -35.84 4.42
CA PRO A 61 3.34 -37.00 3.61
C PRO A 61 2.58 -38.31 3.88
N ASP A 62 1.66 -38.32 4.84
CA ASP A 62 0.91 -39.50 5.26
C ASP A 62 -0.33 -39.77 4.38
N ALA A 63 -0.61 -38.92 3.39
CA ALA A 63 -1.74 -39.11 2.46
C ALA A 63 -1.41 -40.01 1.24
N GLU A 64 -0.19 -40.53 1.15
CA GLU A 64 0.29 -41.30 0.00
C GLU A 64 0.96 -42.62 0.41
N ALA A 65 0.33 -43.36 1.32
CA ALA A 65 0.47 -44.81 1.34
C ALA A 65 -0.80 -45.42 0.71
N PRO A 66 -0.85 -45.61 -0.62
CA PRO A 66 -1.72 -46.63 -1.16
C PRO A 66 -1.22 -47.96 -0.60
N ASP A 67 -2.02 -48.51 0.31
CA ASP A 67 -2.12 -49.90 0.69
C ASP A 67 -1.80 -50.81 -0.51
N ALA A 68 -0.54 -51.27 -0.55
CA ALA A 68 0.02 -52.22 -1.49
C ALA A 68 0.75 -53.33 -0.71
#